data_AF-A0A1J7CNN0-F1
#
_entry.id   AF-A0A1J7CNN0-F1
#
_cell.length_a   1.000
_cell.length_b   1.000
_cell.length_c   1.000
_cell.angle_alpha   90.00
_cell.angle_beta   90.00
_cell.angle_gamma   90.00
#
_symmetry.space_group_name_H-M   'P 1'
#
loop_
_entity.id
_entity.type
_entity.pdbx_description
1 polymer ?
#
loop_
_entity_poly.entity_id
_entity_poly.type
_entity_poly.pdbx_seq_one_letter_code
_entity_poly.pdbx_strand_id
1 'polypeptide(L)'
;MKTILITGSAGNVGSDIEIAVLDLEQKNITITNSKSQIIYLPALEEGDMLRRCPDTTKMKTLLGRESISLENGIKKLVEHYENRN
;
A
#
# COMPACT_ATOMS: atom_id res chain seq x y z
N MET A 1 25.34 -12.25 -0.53
CA MET A 1 23.97 -12.21 -1.09
C MET A 1 23.45 -13.64 -1.10
N LYS A 2 22.38 -13.94 -0.34
CA LYS A 2 21.89 -15.32 -0.17
C LYS A 2 20.75 -15.52 -1.16
N THR A 3 20.97 -16.35 -2.18
CA THR A 3 19.93 -16.69 -3.16
C THR A 3 18.98 -17.70 -2.52
N ILE A 4 17.71 -17.32 -2.34
CA ILE A 4 16.65 -18.22 -1.87
C ILE A 4 15.88 -18.69 -3.11
N LEU A 5 15.93 -19.99 -3.39
CA LEU A 5 15.09 -20.61 -4.42
C LEU A 5 13.76 -21.02 -3.78
N ILE A 6 12.64 -20.46 -4.27
CA ILE A 6 11.29 -20.83 -3.82
C ILE A 6 10.60 -21.58 -4.95
N THR A 7 10.36 -22.87 -4.77
CA THR A 7 9.56 -23.68 -5.70
C THR A 7 8.11 -23.76 -5.19
N GLY A 8 7.15 -23.40 -6.04
CA GLY A 8 5.74 -23.81 -5.89
C GLY A 8 4.91 -23.20 -4.76
N SER A 9 5.25 -22.05 -4.18
CA SER A 9 4.44 -21.47 -3.09
C SER A 9 4.04 -20.01 -3.34
N ALA A 10 2.74 -19.77 -3.56
CA ALA A 10 2.14 -18.44 -3.57
C ALA A 10 2.28 -17.76 -2.19
N GLY A 11 2.27 -16.43 -2.16
CA GLY A 11 2.34 -15.65 -0.92
C GLY A 11 1.87 -14.23 -1.15
N ASN A 12 1.34 -13.59 -0.10
CA ASN A 12 0.90 -12.21 -0.17
C ASN A 12 2.08 -11.27 0.03
N VAL A 13 2.13 -10.19 -0.75
CA VAL A 13 3.11 -9.11 -0.64
C VAL A 13 2.34 -7.83 -0.37
N GLY A 14 2.70 -7.12 0.69
CA GLY A 14 2.00 -5.90 1.07
C GLY A 14 2.23 -5.52 2.53
N SER A 15 1.32 -4.70 3.05
CA SER A 15 1.25 -4.31 4.45
C SER A 15 0.25 -5.18 5.20
N ASP A 16 0.57 -5.54 6.44
CA ASP A 16 -0.36 -6.11 7.42
C ASP A 16 -0.91 -5.06 8.40
N ILE A 17 -0.61 -3.79 8.15
CA ILE A 17 -1.21 -2.65 8.85
C ILE A 17 -2.49 -2.27 8.12
N GLU A 18 -3.63 -2.40 8.79
CA GLU A 18 -4.93 -1.96 8.29
C GLU A 18 -5.03 -0.43 8.27
N ILE A 19 -5.73 0.10 7.28
CA ILE A 19 -6.05 1.52 7.16
C ILE A 19 -7.43 1.66 6.52
N ALA A 20 -8.26 2.56 7.05
CA ALA A 20 -9.52 2.89 6.39
C ALA A 20 -9.23 3.70 5.11
N VAL A 21 -10.05 3.51 4.07
CA VAL A 21 -9.90 4.27 2.80
C VAL A 21 -9.95 5.77 3.07
N LEU A 22 -10.83 6.22 3.97
CA LEU A 22 -10.92 7.64 4.35
C LEU A 22 -9.61 8.17 4.95
N ASP A 23 -8.99 7.42 5.87
CA ASP A 23 -7.72 7.81 6.50
C ASP A 23 -6.58 7.85 5.49
N LEU A 24 -6.57 6.91 4.54
CA LEU A 24 -5.60 6.88 3.43
C LEU A 24 -5.74 8.12 2.56
N GLU A 25 -6.96 8.47 2.15
CA GLU A 25 -7.20 9.66 1.32
C GLU A 25 -6.87 10.96 2.06
N GLN A 26 -7.19 11.05 3.35
CA GLN A 26 -6.84 12.22 4.17
C GLN A 26 -5.32 12.40 4.29
N LYS A 27 -4.57 11.28 4.43
CA LYS A 27 -3.11 11.28 4.39
C LYS A 27 -2.58 11.69 3.02
N ASN A 28 -3.15 11.16 1.93
CA ASN A 28 -2.75 11.54 0.56
C ASN A 28 -2.87 13.05 0.36
N ILE A 29 -4.01 13.66 0.70
CA ILE A 29 -4.23 15.11 0.57
C ILE A 29 -3.18 15.89 1.37
N THR A 30 -2.92 15.46 2.62
CA THR A 30 -1.96 16.12 3.51
C THR A 30 -0.53 16.03 2.99
N ILE A 31 -0.07 14.83 2.60
CA ILE A 31 1.31 14.58 2.16
C ILE A 31 1.60 15.26 0.82
N THR A 32 0.62 15.27 -0.09
CA THR A 32 0.76 15.83 -1.44
C THR A 32 0.38 17.31 -1.54
N ASN A 33 -0.13 17.91 -0.45
CA ASN A 33 -0.72 19.26 -0.45
C ASN A 33 -1.77 19.44 -1.57
N SER A 34 -2.56 18.38 -1.82
CA SER A 34 -3.55 18.38 -2.89
C SER A 34 -4.75 19.26 -2.57
N LYS A 35 -5.35 19.85 -3.61
CA LYS A 35 -6.63 20.57 -3.52
C LYS A 35 -7.85 19.68 -3.81
N SER A 36 -7.64 18.37 -4.01
CA SER A 36 -8.69 17.41 -4.25
C SER A 36 -9.68 17.36 -3.08
N GLN A 37 -10.96 17.13 -3.39
CA GLN A 37 -12.01 16.94 -2.41
C GLN A 37 -12.33 15.45 -2.28
N ILE A 38 -12.62 14.99 -1.05
CA ILE A 38 -13.11 13.63 -0.80
C ILE A 38 -14.62 13.62 -1.08
N ILE A 39 -15.06 12.78 -2.02
CA ILE A 39 -16.46 12.60 -2.38
C ILE A 39 -16.87 11.17 -2.03
N TYR A 40 -18.01 11.03 -1.35
CA TYR A 40 -18.58 9.73 -0.99
C TYR A 40 -19.50 9.23 -2.10
N LEU A 41 -19.23 8.03 -2.59
CA LEU A 41 -20.05 7.34 -3.58
C LEU A 41 -20.67 6.09 -2.93
N PRO A 42 -21.83 5.62 -3.41
CA PRO A 42 -22.37 4.33 -2.98
C PRO A 42 -21.38 3.21 -3.34
N ALA A 43 -21.38 2.14 -2.52
CA ALA A 43 -20.61 0.95 -2.82
C ALA A 43 -21.06 0.32 -4.15
N LEU A 44 -20.12 -0.32 -4.84
CA LEU A 44 -20.42 -1.10 -6.04
C LEU A 44 -21.31 -2.29 -5.72
N GLU A 45 -22.18 -2.67 -6.65
CA GLU A 45 -23.03 -3.86 -6.52
C GLU A 45 -22.20 -5.14 -6.37
N GLU A 46 -21.05 -5.20 -7.04
CA GLU A 46 -20.10 -6.31 -6.97
C GLU A 46 -18.66 -5.78 -6.92
N GLY A 47 -17.79 -6.44 -6.16
CA GLY A 47 -16.35 -6.20 -6.15
C GLY A 47 -15.82 -5.38 -4.97
N ASP A 48 -16.67 -4.56 -4.33
CA ASP A 48 -16.26 -3.85 -3.12
C ASP A 48 -16.14 -4.79 -1.92
N MET A 49 -14.99 -4.73 -1.25
CA MET A 49 -14.72 -5.49 -0.03
C MET A 49 -14.65 -4.54 1.16
N LEU A 50 -15.35 -4.88 2.25
CA LEU A 50 -15.32 -4.09 3.48
C LEU A 50 -13.95 -4.08 4.17
N ARG A 51 -13.14 -5.13 3.97
CA ARG A 51 -11.82 -5.28 4.57
C ARG A 51 -10.94 -6.18 3.72
N ARG A 52 -9.65 -5.85 3.63
CA ARG A 52 -8.61 -6.73 3.09
C ARG A 52 -7.31 -6.56 3.87
N CYS A 53 -6.92 -7.59 4.62
CA CYS A 53 -5.63 -7.67 5.31
C CYS A 53 -5.09 -9.11 5.26
N PRO A 54 -4.52 -9.54 4.11
CA PRO A 54 -4.01 -10.90 3.96
C PRO A 54 -2.73 -11.11 4.79
N ASP A 55 -2.52 -12.33 5.30
CA ASP A 55 -1.30 -12.66 6.04
C ASP A 55 -0.05 -12.48 5.18
N THR A 56 0.90 -11.68 5.68
CA THR A 56 2.20 -11.37 5.04
C THR A 56 3.39 -12.01 5.74
N THR A 57 3.17 -12.89 6.73
CA THR A 57 4.22 -13.57 7.51
C THR A 57 5.31 -14.15 6.63
N LYS A 58 4.90 -14.87 5.57
CA LYS A 58 5.84 -15.47 4.60
C LYS A 58 6.76 -14.44 3.94
N MET A 59 6.22 -13.30 3.50
CA MET A 59 7.01 -12.22 2.90
C MET A 59 7.99 -11.66 3.92
N LYS A 60 7.55 -11.38 5.14
CA LYS A 60 8.40 -10.83 6.21
C LYS A 60 9.57 -11.76 6.54
N THR A 61 9.31 -13.05 6.70
CA THR A 61 10.36 -14.06 6.96
C THR A 61 11.38 -14.14 5.83
N LEU A 62 10.93 -14.02 4.57
CA LEU A 62 11.81 -14.13 3.40
C LEU A 62 12.63 -12.87 3.14
N LEU A 63 12.03 -11.69 3.27
CA LEU A 63 12.71 -10.42 2.99
C LEU A 63 13.65 -10.01 4.12
N GLY A 64 13.35 -10.38 5.37
CA GLY A 64 14.20 -10.07 6.53
C GLY A 64 14.45 -8.59 6.75
N ARG A 65 13.52 -7.73 6.30
CA ARG A 65 13.58 -6.27 6.45
C ARG A 65 12.20 -5.71 6.73
N GLU A 66 12.18 -4.53 7.32
CA GLU A 66 10.97 -3.75 7.48
C GLU A 66 10.44 -3.24 6.14
N SER A 67 9.11 -3.12 6.08
CA SER A 67 8.42 -2.44 4.98
C SER A 67 8.67 -0.94 5.05
N ILE A 68 8.66 -0.27 3.90
CA ILE A 68 8.65 1.20 3.88
C ILE A 68 7.34 1.70 4.50
N SER A 69 7.39 2.78 5.28
CA SER A 69 6.17 3.40 5.79
C SER A 69 5.32 3.95 4.65
N LEU A 70 4.00 4.01 4.86
CA LEU A 70 3.06 4.57 3.89
C LEU A 70 3.47 6.00 3.47
N GLU A 71 3.81 6.85 4.43
CA GLU A 71 4.20 8.24 4.18
C GLU A 71 5.48 8.34 3.33
N ASN A 72 6.52 7.59 3.67
CA ASN A 72 7.76 7.59 2.89
C ASN A 72 7.54 6.98 1.50
N GLY A 73 6.67 5.99 1.38
CA GLY A 73 6.25 5.43 0.09
C GLY A 73 5.58 6.49 -0.79
N ILE A 74 4.59 7.22 -0.27
CA ILE A 74 3.90 8.28 -1.00
C ILE A 74 4.87 9.38 -1.42
N LYS A 75 5.75 9.86 -0.51
CA LYS A 75 6.76 10.89 -0.85
C LYS A 75 7.67 10.46 -1.99
N LYS A 76 8.13 9.21 -2.00
CA LYS A 76 8.93 8.66 -3.11
C LYS A 76 8.16 8.58 -4.42
N LEU A 77 6.86 8.26 -4.37
CA LEU A 77 6.02 8.31 -5.57
C LEU A 77 5.90 9.74 -6.10
N VAL A 78 5.65 10.72 -5.23
CA VAL A 78 5.58 12.15 -5.62
C VAL A 78 6.88 12.57 -6.31
N GLU A 79 8.02 12.34 -5.67
CA GLU A 79 9.34 12.66 -6.23
C GLU A 79 9.58 11.98 -7.59
N HIS A 80 9.17 10.71 -7.74
CA HIS A 80 9.29 9.99 -9.02
C HIS A 80 8.49 10.66 -10.14
N TYR A 81 7.27 11.13 -9.86
CA TYR A 81 6.41 11.75 -10.88
C TYR A 81 6.76 13.20 -11.15
N GLU A 82 7.26 13.96 -10.18
CA GLU A 82 7.76 15.33 -10.40
C GLU A 82 9.00 15.36 -11.30
N ASN A 83 9.83 14.31 -11.24
CA ASN A 83 11.05 14.19 -12.04
C ASN A 83 10.83 13.46 -13.38
N ARG A 84 9.59 13.14 -13.74
CA ARG A 84 9.25 12.39 -14.94
C ARG A 84 9.07 13.35 -16.12
N ASN A 85 10.19 13.69 -16.78
CA ASN A 85 10.21 14.40 -18.07
C ASN A 85 9.60 13.55 -19.19
#